data_AF-A0A6I2WRI0-F1
#
_entry.id   AF-A0A6I2WRI0-F1
#
_cell.length_a   1.000
_cell.length_b   1.000
_cell.length_c   1.000
_cell.angle_alpha   90.00
_cell.angle_beta   90.00
_cell.angle_gamma   90.00
#
_symmetry.space_group_name_H-M   'P 1'
#
loop_
_entity.id
_entity.type
_entity.pdbx_description
1 polymer ?
#
loop_
_entity_poly.entity_id
_entity_poly.type
_entity_poly.pdbx_seq_one_letter_code
_entity_poly.pdbx_strand_id
1 'polypeptide(L)'
;SNPFTIEDVANGVVEKLIRRHPHVFSDVKSTSSAEVLENWEAQKAVEKGRTSVIDGVPLAQPSLPLATKILYRIKKLGSQLPVNKPISIPDDITQDQFGELLIGLIAQAVEKDIDPDAALRSAAKSLIERIKAHEAR
;
A
#
# COMPACT_ATOMS: atom_id res chain seq x y z
N SER A 1 21.25 3.21 28.45
CA SER A 1 19.93 3.11 27.80
C SER A 1 18.95 2.60 28.84
N ASN A 2 17.93 3.39 29.21
CA ASN A 2 16.88 2.92 30.10
C ASN A 2 16.00 1.94 29.31
N PRO A 3 15.91 0.65 29.68
CA PRO A 3 15.06 -0.30 28.98
C PRO A 3 13.58 0.07 29.21
N PHE A 4 12.76 -0.09 28.17
CA PHE A 4 11.32 0.13 28.29
C PHE A 4 10.65 -1.04 29.03
N THR A 5 9.60 -0.72 29.77
CA THR A 5 8.75 -1.67 30.51
C THR A 5 7.61 -2.21 29.63
N ILE A 6 6.89 -3.22 30.11
CA ILE A 6 5.67 -3.70 29.42
C ILE A 6 4.61 -2.60 29.41
N GLU A 7 4.51 -1.83 30.49
CA GLU A 7 3.62 -0.69 30.61
C GLU A 7 3.90 0.38 29.56
N ASP A 8 5.18 0.66 29.27
CA ASP A 8 5.59 1.59 28.21
C ASP A 8 5.14 1.10 26.82
N VAL A 9 5.25 -0.20 26.55
CA VAL A 9 4.79 -0.81 25.29
C VAL A 9 3.26 -0.77 25.19
N ALA A 10 2.55 -1.13 26.25
CA ALA A 10 1.10 -1.13 26.29
C ALA A 10 0.54 0.27 26.07
N ASN A 11 1.07 1.28 26.79
CA ASN A 11 0.68 2.67 26.62
C ASN A 11 0.97 3.17 25.20
N GLY A 12 2.14 2.85 24.65
CA GLY A 12 2.50 3.22 23.28
C GLY A 12 1.62 2.55 22.21
N VAL A 13 1.14 1.33 22.44
CA VAL A 13 0.18 0.67 21.53
C VAL A 13 -1.21 1.29 21.66
N VAL A 14 -1.69 1.55 22.87
CA VAL A 14 -3.01 2.17 23.12
C VAL A 14 -3.09 3.55 22.49
N GLU A 15 -2.11 4.42 22.77
CA GLU A 15 -2.05 5.77 22.20
C GLU A 15 -2.03 5.74 20.67
N LYS A 16 -1.25 4.81 20.10
CA LYS A 16 -1.15 4.61 18.66
C LYS A 16 -2.43 4.08 18.03
N LEU A 17 -3.20 3.24 18.73
CA LEU A 17 -4.48 2.75 18.27
C LEU A 17 -5.55 3.85 18.31
N ILE A 18 -5.63 4.61 19.40
CA ILE A 18 -6.55 5.74 19.57
C ILE A 18 -6.31 6.78 18.47
N ARG A 19 -5.05 7.20 18.31
CA ARG A 19 -4.70 8.24 17.34
C ARG A 19 -5.04 7.84 15.90
N ARG A 20 -4.80 6.57 15.53
CA ARG A 20 -4.97 6.10 14.14
C ARG A 20 -6.35 5.56 13.80
N HIS A 21 -7.22 5.37 14.78
CA HIS A 21 -8.61 4.99 14.57
C HIS A 21 -9.55 5.94 15.29
N PRO A 22 -9.51 7.25 14.99
CA PRO A 22 -10.42 8.21 15.62
C PRO A 22 -11.87 7.84 15.33
N HIS A 23 -12.17 7.16 14.23
CA HIS A 23 -13.50 6.64 13.93
C HIS A 23 -13.98 5.48 14.81
N VAL A 24 -13.09 4.82 15.56
CA VAL A 24 -13.44 3.80 16.56
C VAL A 24 -13.48 4.41 17.97
N PHE A 25 -12.63 5.40 18.24
CA PHE A 25 -12.38 5.91 19.59
C PHE A 25 -12.84 7.36 19.82
N SER A 26 -13.48 8.00 18.84
CA SER A 26 -14.04 9.36 18.92
C SER A 26 -15.28 9.50 18.03
N ASP A 27 -15.97 10.64 18.09
CA ASP A 27 -17.20 10.91 17.31
C ASP A 27 -16.96 11.22 15.81
N VAL A 28 -15.74 10.98 15.30
CA VAL A 28 -15.40 11.17 13.88
C VAL A 28 -16.02 10.06 13.04
N LYS A 29 -17.10 10.34 12.32
CA LYS A 29 -17.66 9.39 11.34
C LYS A 29 -16.74 9.29 10.12
N SER A 30 -16.08 8.14 9.94
CA SER A 30 -15.49 7.77 8.65
C SER A 30 -16.51 6.99 7.84
N THR A 31 -16.66 7.36 6.57
CA THR A 31 -17.71 6.88 5.67
C THR A 31 -17.28 5.64 4.87
N SER A 32 -16.00 5.23 4.91
CA SER A 32 -15.51 4.01 4.25
C SER A 32 -14.22 3.43 4.84
N SER A 33 -13.98 2.13 4.63
CA SER A 33 -12.72 1.45 5.00
C SER A 33 -11.49 2.00 4.27
N ALA A 34 -11.68 2.56 3.07
CA ALA A 34 -10.62 3.24 2.32
C ALA A 34 -10.17 4.53 3.00
N GLU A 35 -11.12 5.32 3.51
CA GLU A 35 -10.86 6.56 4.25
C GLU A 35 -10.18 6.29 5.61
N VAL A 36 -10.55 5.20 6.29
CA VAL A 36 -9.85 4.71 7.48
C VAL A 36 -8.40 4.37 7.19
N LEU A 37 -8.14 3.62 6.12
CA LEU A 37 -6.79 3.23 5.71
C LEU A 37 -5.93 4.45 5.35
N GLU A 38 -6.55 5.44 4.70
CA GLU A 38 -5.91 6.69 4.30
C GLU A 38 -5.43 7.51 5.51
N ASN A 39 -6.32 7.70 6.49
CA ASN A 39 -6.02 8.41 7.73
C ASN A 39 -4.92 7.69 8.53
N TRP A 40 -4.98 6.36 8.60
CA TRP A 40 -4.00 5.53 9.29
C TRP A 40 -2.59 5.60 8.66
N GLU A 41 -2.47 5.56 7.32
CA GLU A 41 -1.17 5.71 6.66
C GLU A 41 -0.64 7.16 6.69
N ALA A 42 -1.52 8.18 6.66
CA ALA A 42 -1.13 9.60 6.80
C ALA A 42 -0.39 9.83 8.13
N GLN A 43 -1.01 9.38 9.22
CA GLN A 43 -0.43 9.48 10.55
C GLN A 43 0.84 8.66 10.72
N LYS A 44 0.94 7.50 10.04
CA LYS A 44 2.17 6.70 10.01
C LYS A 44 3.32 7.38 9.28
N ALA A 45 3.04 8.19 8.26
CA ALA A 45 4.07 8.89 7.49
C ALA A 45 4.74 9.96 8.35
N VAL A 46 3.94 10.77 9.06
CA VAL A 46 4.42 11.83 9.97
C VAL A 46 5.29 11.27 11.10
N GLU A 47 4.86 10.20 11.76
CA GLU A 47 5.61 9.61 12.89
C GLU A 47 6.95 8.98 12.52
N LYS A 48 7.07 8.47 11.29
CA LYS A 48 8.22 7.67 10.89
C LYS A 48 9.31 8.46 10.18
N GLY A 49 9.16 9.78 10.03
CA GLY A 49 10.15 10.63 9.35
C GLY A 49 10.52 10.10 7.96
N ARG A 50 9.53 9.58 7.22
CA ARG A 50 9.77 8.93 5.93
C ARG A 50 10.24 9.96 4.92
N THR A 51 11.36 9.68 4.26
CA THR A 51 11.96 10.54 3.23
C THR A 51 11.72 9.98 1.83
N SER A 52 11.44 8.67 1.72
CA SER A 52 11.10 7.99 0.48
C SER A 52 9.66 7.46 0.48
N VAL A 53 9.02 7.46 -0.70
CA VAL A 53 7.68 6.88 -0.94
C VAL A 53 7.62 5.41 -0.47
N ILE A 54 8.74 4.69 -0.59
CA ILE A 54 8.83 3.26 -0.27
C ILE A 54 9.24 2.97 1.18
N ASP A 55 9.46 3.99 2.01
CA ASP A 55 9.95 3.77 3.39
C ASP A 55 8.98 2.95 4.23
N GLY A 56 9.48 1.82 4.75
CA GLY A 56 8.71 0.90 5.57
C GLY A 56 7.62 0.13 4.82
N VAL A 57 7.77 -0.06 3.50
CA VAL A 57 7.02 -1.07 2.74
C VAL A 57 7.63 -2.45 3.04
N PRO A 58 6.89 -3.38 3.68
CA PRO A 58 7.40 -4.71 3.99
C PRO A 58 7.45 -5.60 2.73
N LEU A 59 8.66 -5.92 2.28
CA LEU A 59 8.89 -6.72 1.06
C LEU A 59 8.45 -8.19 1.18
N ALA A 60 8.16 -8.66 2.39
CA ALA A 60 7.73 -10.03 2.67
C ALA A 60 6.21 -10.25 2.48
N GLN A 61 5.44 -9.22 2.13
CA GLN A 61 4.00 -9.37 1.86
C GLN A 61 3.72 -10.09 0.52
N PRO A 62 2.53 -10.68 0.35
CA PRO A 62 2.08 -11.18 -0.95
C PRO A 62 2.12 -10.08 -2.03
N SER A 63 2.31 -10.49 -3.28
CA SER A 63 2.67 -9.57 -4.37
C SER A 63 1.61 -8.50 -4.66
N LEU A 64 0.32 -8.87 -4.62
CA LEU A 64 -0.79 -7.95 -4.89
C LEU A 64 -0.92 -6.87 -3.80
N PRO A 65 -1.01 -7.20 -2.49
CA PRO A 65 -0.95 -6.19 -1.42
C PRO A 65 0.27 -5.27 -1.50
N LEU A 66 1.45 -5.83 -1.83
CA LEU A 66 2.67 -5.07 -1.99
C LEU A 66 2.54 -4.05 -3.14
N ALA A 67 2.11 -4.49 -4.32
CA ALA A 67 1.94 -3.64 -5.50
C ALA A 67 0.89 -2.55 -5.26
N THR A 68 -0.27 -2.90 -4.70
CA THR A 68 -1.33 -1.95 -4.35
C THR A 68 -0.84 -0.89 -3.38
N LYS A 69 -0.08 -1.29 -2.35
CA LYS A 69 0.48 -0.35 -1.36
C LYS A 69 1.47 0.63 -1.98
N ILE A 70 2.35 0.15 -2.86
CA ILE A 70 3.32 1.01 -3.57
C ILE A 70 2.57 2.03 -4.43
N LEU A 71 1.65 1.58 -5.29
CA LEU A 71 0.88 2.46 -6.19
C LEU A 71 0.04 3.47 -5.42
N TYR A 72 -0.60 3.06 -4.33
CA TYR A 72 -1.35 3.96 -3.45
C TYR A 72 -0.47 5.09 -2.90
N ARG A 73 0.76 4.78 -2.48
CA ARG A 73 1.68 5.81 -1.95
C ARG A 73 2.19 6.77 -3.01
N ILE A 74 2.46 6.27 -4.22
CA ILE A 74 2.82 7.13 -5.35
C ILE A 74 1.69 8.12 -5.64
N LYS A 75 0.45 7.63 -5.73
CA LYS A 75 -0.74 8.47 -5.97
C LYS A 75 -0.89 9.55 -4.89
N LYS A 76 -0.71 9.18 -3.61
CA LYS A 76 -0.86 10.09 -2.47
C LYS A 76 0.14 11.25 -2.49
N LEU A 77 1.35 11.03 -3.00
CA LEU A 77 2.39 12.06 -3.06
C LEU A 77 2.31 12.93 -4.32
N GLY A 78 1.29 12.71 -5.18
CA GLY A 78 1.13 13.44 -6.43
C GLY A 78 2.24 13.15 -7.45
N SER A 79 3.07 12.14 -7.20
CA SER A 79 4.16 11.73 -8.09
C SER A 79 3.61 11.04 -9.33
N GLN A 80 4.24 11.28 -10.47
CA GLN A 80 3.92 10.56 -11.70
C GLN A 80 4.18 9.06 -11.52
N LEU A 81 3.22 8.22 -11.90
CA LEU A 81 3.35 6.77 -11.80
C LEU A 81 4.42 6.25 -12.79
N PRO A 82 5.54 5.67 -12.32
CA PRO A 82 6.55 5.08 -13.19
C PRO A 82 6.15 3.66 -13.61
N VAL A 83 4.98 3.55 -14.24
CA VAL A 83 4.41 2.31 -14.78
C VAL A 83 4.71 2.23 -16.27
N ASN A 84 5.52 1.25 -16.66
CA ASN A 84 6.01 1.12 -18.05
C ASN A 84 4.90 0.79 -19.06
N LYS A 85 3.85 0.09 -18.62
CA LYS A 85 2.74 -0.37 -19.47
C LYS A 85 1.41 -0.07 -18.76
N PRO A 86 0.93 1.18 -18.84
CA PRO A 86 -0.36 1.52 -18.24
C PRO A 86 -1.49 0.78 -18.97
N ILE A 87 -2.48 0.32 -18.19
CA ILE A 87 -3.72 -0.25 -18.69
C ILE A 87 -4.83 0.72 -18.31
N SER A 88 -5.71 1.05 -19.26
CA SER A 88 -6.92 1.82 -18.98
C SER A 88 -8.05 0.86 -18.69
N ILE A 89 -8.73 1.09 -17.57
CA ILE A 89 -10.00 0.44 -17.23
C ILE A 89 -11.12 1.47 -17.39
N PRO A 90 -12.37 1.04 -17.70
CA PRO A 90 -13.51 1.94 -17.71
C PRO A 90 -13.70 2.64 -16.36
N ASP A 91 -14.12 3.91 -16.38
CA ASP A 91 -14.32 4.71 -15.15
C ASP A 91 -15.46 4.17 -14.27
N ASP A 92 -16.44 3.50 -14.89
CA ASP A 92 -17.64 2.93 -14.26
C ASP A 92 -17.52 1.44 -13.95
N ILE A 93 -16.31 0.88 -14.03
CA ILE A 93 -16.07 -0.54 -13.76
C ILE A 93 -16.49 -0.93 -12.33
N THR A 94 -17.27 -2.00 -12.20
CA THR A 94 -17.66 -2.54 -10.90
C THR A 94 -16.57 -3.43 -10.30
N GLN A 95 -16.65 -3.70 -8.99
CA GLN A 95 -15.72 -4.61 -8.32
C GLN A 95 -15.75 -6.02 -8.94
N ASP A 96 -16.93 -6.51 -9.30
CA ASP A 96 -17.10 -7.83 -9.91
C ASP A 96 -16.47 -7.87 -11.31
N GLN A 97 -16.70 -6.85 -12.13
CA GLN A 97 -16.09 -6.73 -13.47
C GLN A 97 -14.57 -6.65 -13.39
N PHE A 98 -14.03 -5.90 -12.42
CA PHE A 98 -12.59 -5.84 -12.19
C PHE A 98 -12.03 -7.18 -11.70
N GLY A 99 -12.76 -7.90 -10.85
CA GLY A 99 -12.42 -9.25 -10.41
C GLY A 99 -12.32 -10.25 -11.57
N GLU A 100 -13.32 -10.26 -12.46
CA GLU A 100 -13.31 -11.09 -13.67
C GLU A 100 -12.14 -10.75 -14.59
N LEU A 101 -11.81 -9.46 -14.75
CA LEU A 101 -10.64 -9.04 -15.52
C LEU A 101 -9.34 -9.57 -14.92
N LEU A 102 -9.18 -9.52 -13.59
CA LEU A 102 -8.02 -10.09 -12.90
C LEU A 102 -7.93 -11.61 -13.10
N ILE A 103 -9.05 -12.33 -12.99
CA ILE A 103 -9.10 -13.77 -13.24
C ILE A 103 -8.68 -14.07 -14.68
N GLY A 104 -9.20 -13.33 -15.67
CA GLY A 104 -8.83 -13.51 -17.08
C GLY A 104 -7.35 -13.28 -17.37
N LEU A 105 -6.71 -12.32 -16.67
CA LEU A 105 -5.26 -12.09 -16.77
C LEU A 105 -4.46 -13.24 -16.14
N ILE A 106 -4.90 -13.73 -14.98
CA ILE A 106 -4.28 -14.87 -14.30
C ILE A 106 -4.41 -16.14 -15.15
N ALA A 107 -5.59 -16.39 -15.72
CA ALA A 107 -5.83 -17.54 -16.59
C ALA A 107 -4.86 -17.56 -17.79
N GLN A 108 -4.68 -16.42 -18.47
CA GLN A 108 -3.71 -16.30 -19.56
C GLN A 108 -2.26 -16.52 -19.12
N ALA A 109 -1.90 -16.13 -17.90
CA ALA A 109 -0.57 -16.41 -17.35
C ALA A 109 -0.39 -17.92 -17.13
N VAL A 110 -1.40 -18.57 -16.54
CA VAL A 110 -1.39 -20.02 -16.30
C VAL A 110 -1.32 -20.82 -17.61
N GLU A 111 -2.08 -20.44 -18.64
CA GLU A 111 -2.02 -21.06 -19.99
C GLU A 111 -0.63 -20.96 -20.64
N LYS A 112 0.20 -20.01 -20.20
CA LYS A 112 1.56 -19.77 -20.70
C LYS A 112 2.63 -20.30 -19.75
N ASP A 113 2.26 -21.07 -18.73
CA ASP A 113 3.14 -21.57 -17.68
C ASP A 113 3.89 -20.46 -16.91
N ILE A 114 3.25 -19.29 -16.76
CA ILE A 114 3.79 -18.16 -16.01
C ILE A 114 3.16 -18.11 -14.62
N ASP A 115 3.99 -18.08 -13.57
CA ASP A 115 3.52 -17.81 -12.20
C ASP A 115 3.16 -16.32 -12.04
N PRO A 116 1.87 -15.97 -11.88
CA PRO A 116 1.42 -14.59 -11.80
C PRO A 116 1.88 -13.89 -10.51
N ASP A 117 1.98 -14.59 -9.38
CA ASP A 117 2.41 -14.00 -8.10
C ASP A 117 3.91 -13.70 -8.13
N ALA A 118 4.72 -14.62 -8.67
CA ALA A 118 6.15 -14.38 -8.87
C ALA A 118 6.41 -13.24 -9.86
N ALA A 119 5.68 -13.20 -10.99
CA ALA A 119 5.79 -12.14 -11.99
C ALA A 119 5.43 -10.77 -11.40
N LEU A 120 4.31 -10.66 -10.67
CA LEU A 120 3.90 -9.43 -10.02
C LEU A 120 4.89 -9.00 -8.93
N ARG A 121 5.43 -9.94 -8.15
CA ARG A 121 6.48 -9.66 -7.15
C ARG A 121 7.72 -9.07 -7.79
N SER A 122 8.18 -9.63 -8.92
CA SER A 122 9.34 -9.12 -9.66
C SER A 122 9.08 -7.71 -10.22
N ALA A 123 7.89 -7.48 -10.78
CA ALA A 123 7.48 -6.17 -11.28
C ALA A 123 7.39 -5.11 -10.17
N ALA A 124 6.87 -5.48 -8.99
CA ALA A 124 6.79 -4.60 -7.82
C ALA A 124 8.19 -4.20 -7.31
N LYS A 125 9.15 -5.13 -7.24
CA LYS A 125 10.55 -4.81 -6.91
C LYS A 125 11.18 -3.86 -7.93
N SER A 126 10.95 -4.12 -9.22
CA SER A 126 11.44 -3.23 -10.29
C SER A 126 10.82 -1.83 -10.20
N LEU A 127 9.56 -1.72 -9.79
CA LEU A 127 8.90 -0.44 -9.55
C LEU A 127 9.54 0.32 -8.38
N ILE A 128 9.86 -0.36 -7.28
CA ILE A 128 10.58 0.22 -6.14
C ILE A 128 11.92 0.82 -6.58
N GLU A 129 12.72 0.08 -7.35
CA GLU A 129 14.01 0.58 -7.84
C GLU A 129 13.85 1.79 -8.78
N ARG A 130 12.82 1.80 -9.63
CA ARG A 130 12.50 2.97 -10.46
C ARG A 130 12.13 4.19 -9.62
N ILE A 131 11.38 4.03 -8.53
CA ILE A 131 11.01 5.12 -7.63
C ILE A 131 12.27 5.70 -6.98
N LYS A 132 13.13 4.86 -6.40
CA LYS A 132 14.40 5.31 -5.81
C LYS A 132 15.26 6.08 -6.81
N ALA A 133 15.33 5.60 -8.06
CA ALA A 133 16.09 6.28 -9.12
C ALA A 133 15.48 7.63 -9.53
N HIS A 134 14.17 7.83 -9.40
CA HIS A 134 13.52 9.13 -9.62
C HIS A 134 13.70 10.06 -8.42
N GLU A 135 13.69 9.55 -7.19
CA GLU A 135 13.89 10.33 -5.96
C GLU A 135 15.35 10.80 -5.78
N ALA A 136 16.32 10.11 -6.38
CA ALA A 136 17.74 10.46 -6.32
C ALA A 136 18.19 11.51 -7.35
N ARG A 137 17.27 12.02 -8.18
CA ARG A 137 17.53 13.08 -9.18
C ARG A 137 17.03 14.43 -8.67
#